data_AF-A0A7L8SJE3-F1
#
_entry.id   AF-A0A7L8SJE3-F1
#
_cell.length_a   1.000
_cell.length_b   1.000
_cell.length_c   1.000
_cell.angle_alpha   90.00
_cell.angle_beta   90.00
_cell.angle_gamma   90.00
#
_symmetry.space_group_name_H-M   'P 1'
#
loop_
_entity.id
_entity.type
_entity.pdbx_description
1 polymer ?
#
loop_
_entity_poly.entity_id
_entity_poly.type
_entity_poly.pdbx_seq_one_letter_code
_entity_poly.pdbx_strand_id
1 'polypeptide(L)'
;MSEADDACGVPDPLRQAVQDQLKARYDVVRPVPGTTGREAALWLKIEIMDIVTVSAGGPTIVAIHAVLEQPGLPPAQFKGLRQVHTPSADVTAETTECTAMDAVIHGLGVDLAKWMRKPVDGVSLVNGE
;
A
#
# COMPACT_ATOMS: atom_id res chain seq x y z
N MET A 1 7.39 -15.16 -3.84
CA MET A 1 8.67 -14.46 -3.72
C MET A 1 9.51 -15.21 -2.71
N SER A 2 10.79 -15.44 -3.01
CA SER A 2 11.73 -15.99 -2.04
C SER A 2 12.30 -14.86 -1.17
N GLU A 3 12.88 -15.16 -0.01
CA GLU A 3 13.55 -14.18 0.86
C GLU A 3 14.69 -13.44 0.12
N ALA A 4 15.31 -14.09 -0.88
CA ALA A 4 16.35 -13.47 -1.71
C ALA A 4 15.80 -12.39 -2.67
N ASP A 5 14.53 -12.49 -3.06
CA ASP A 5 13.85 -11.50 -3.91
C ASP A 5 13.29 -10.32 -3.09
N ASP A 6 13.26 -10.44 -1.76
CA ASP A 6 12.65 -9.50 -0.84
C ASP A 6 13.52 -9.28 0.41
N ALA A 7 14.74 -8.78 0.20
CA ALA A 7 15.68 -8.49 1.27
C ALA A 7 15.15 -7.51 2.33
N CYS A 8 14.10 -6.74 1.99
CA CYS A 8 13.47 -5.76 2.87
C CYS A 8 12.13 -6.23 3.47
N GLY A 9 11.66 -7.43 3.14
CA GLY A 9 10.44 -8.01 3.70
C GLY A 9 9.14 -7.27 3.34
N VAL A 10 9.03 -6.67 2.15
CA VAL A 10 7.96 -5.75 1.68
C VAL A 10 6.51 -6.15 2.01
N PRO A 11 6.07 -7.43 1.94
CA PRO A 11 4.68 -7.81 2.20
C PRO A 11 4.15 -7.37 3.56
N ASP A 12 4.94 -7.51 4.63
CA ASP A 12 4.48 -7.22 5.99
C ASP A 12 4.43 -5.72 6.31
N PRO A 13 5.44 -4.90 5.98
CA PRO A 13 5.35 -3.45 6.06
C PRO A 13 4.22 -2.87 5.20
N LEU A 14 3.94 -3.43 4.01
CA LEU A 14 2.81 -2.97 3.19
C LEU A 14 1.46 -3.26 3.83
N ARG A 15 1.30 -4.48 4.38
CA ARG A 15 0.11 -4.83 5.16
C ARG A 15 -0.07 -3.87 6.34
N GLN A 16 1.00 -3.60 7.07
CA GLN A 16 1.00 -2.70 8.22
C GLN A 16 0.64 -1.27 7.81
N ALA A 17 1.25 -0.74 6.75
CA ALA A 17 0.97 0.61 6.24
C ALA A 17 -0.50 0.78 5.84
N VAL A 18 -1.09 -0.21 5.15
CA VAL A 18 -2.53 -0.18 4.83
C VAL A 18 -3.37 -0.19 6.12
N GLN A 19 -3.05 -1.07 7.07
CA GLN A 19 -3.78 -1.14 8.34
C GLN A 19 -3.68 0.15 9.15
N ASP A 20 -2.53 0.79 9.21
CA ASP A 20 -2.31 2.02 9.96
C ASP A 20 -3.09 3.18 9.35
N GLN A 21 -3.13 3.28 8.01
CA GLN A 21 -3.95 4.27 7.31
C GLN A 21 -5.45 4.06 7.53
N LEU A 22 -5.89 2.80 7.67
CA LEU A 22 -7.27 2.48 8.01
C LEU A 22 -7.58 2.81 9.48
N LYS A 23 -6.72 2.40 10.43
CA LYS A 23 -6.88 2.63 11.89
C LYS A 23 -6.86 4.11 12.25
N ALA A 24 -5.89 4.87 11.74
CA ALA A 24 -5.77 6.32 11.99
C ALA A 24 -7.07 7.08 11.66
N ARG A 25 -7.91 6.53 10.77
CA ARG A 25 -9.22 7.10 10.46
C ARG A 25 -10.30 6.71 11.47
N TYR A 26 -10.30 5.48 11.98
CA TYR A 26 -11.22 5.05 13.04
C TYR A 26 -10.98 5.80 14.35
N ASP A 27 -9.73 6.16 14.66
CA ASP A 27 -9.40 6.97 15.84
C ASP A 27 -9.91 8.42 15.72
N VAL A 28 -10.07 8.94 14.49
CA VAL A 28 -10.61 10.29 14.24
C VAL A 28 -12.15 10.29 14.15
N VAL A 29 -12.77 9.19 13.71
CA VAL A 29 -14.22 9.06 13.61
C VAL A 29 -14.73 8.25 14.80
N ARG A 30 -15.13 8.94 15.88
CA ARG A 30 -15.83 8.31 17.02
C ARG A 30 -16.95 7.40 16.49
N PRO A 31 -16.99 6.11 16.88
CA PRO A 31 -18.03 5.22 16.40
C PRO A 31 -19.40 5.72 16.87
N VAL A 32 -20.34 5.85 15.92
CA VAL A 32 -21.74 6.14 16.24
C VAL A 32 -22.32 4.91 16.96
N PRO A 33 -22.86 5.05 18.18
CA PRO A 33 -23.48 3.93 18.88
C PRO A 33 -24.71 3.44 18.09
N GLY A 34 -24.69 2.20 17.60
CA GLY A 34 -25.89 1.56 17.02
C GLY A 34 -25.68 0.64 15.82
N THR A 35 -24.51 0.61 15.18
CA THR A 35 -24.23 -0.32 14.07
C THR A 35 -23.58 -1.60 14.56
N THR A 36 -24.30 -2.39 15.36
CA THR A 36 -23.97 -3.80 15.64
C THR A 36 -24.59 -4.70 14.57
N GLY A 37 -24.23 -4.47 13.31
CA GLY A 37 -24.40 -5.45 12.25
C GLY A 37 -23.07 -6.17 12.10
N ARG A 38 -23.05 -7.49 12.24
CA ARG A 38 -21.88 -8.35 12.00
C ARG A 38 -21.28 -7.96 10.64
N GLU A 39 -20.23 -7.16 10.65
CA GLU A 39 -19.58 -6.66 9.44
C GLU A 39 -19.18 -7.87 8.62
N ALA A 40 -19.77 -7.97 7.44
CA ALA A 40 -19.38 -8.96 6.48
C ALA A 40 -17.93 -8.59 6.08
N ALA A 41 -16.96 -9.40 6.50
CA ALA A 41 -15.55 -9.04 6.47
C ALA A 41 -15.11 -8.62 5.05
N LEU A 42 -14.55 -7.42 4.94
CA LEU A 42 -13.91 -6.93 3.73
C LEU A 42 -12.57 -7.64 3.59
N TRP A 43 -12.35 -8.31 2.45
CA TRP A 43 -11.09 -8.98 2.17
C TRP A 43 -10.32 -8.22 1.10
N LEU A 44 -9.17 -7.67 1.47
CA LEU A 44 -8.22 -7.08 0.54
C LEU A 44 -7.09 -8.07 0.31
N LYS A 45 -6.95 -8.53 -0.94
CA LYS A 45 -5.80 -9.31 -1.40
C LYS A 45 -4.86 -8.36 -2.13
N ILE A 46 -3.58 -8.38 -1.79
CA ILE A 46 -2.55 -7.59 -2.47
C ILE A 46 -1.51 -8.58 -2.98
N GLU A 47 -1.27 -8.54 -4.28
CA GLU A 47 -0.19 -9.22 -4.97
C GLU A 47 0.86 -8.19 -5.35
N ILE A 48 2.11 -8.41 -4.92
CA ILE A 48 3.24 -7.62 -5.38
C ILE A 48 3.69 -8.21 -6.70
N MET A 49 3.56 -7.42 -7.77
CA MET A 49 3.87 -7.84 -9.13
C MET A 49 5.34 -7.65 -9.45
N ASP A 50 5.93 -6.55 -9.00
CA ASP A 50 7.32 -6.20 -9.27
C ASP A 50 7.87 -5.26 -8.19
N ILE A 51 9.17 -5.39 -7.91
CA ILE A 51 9.93 -4.55 -7.00
C ILE A 51 11.26 -4.23 -7.67
N VAL A 52 11.53 -2.95 -7.88
CA VAL A 52 12.77 -2.47 -8.50
C VAL A 52 13.39 -1.39 -7.62
N THR A 53 14.60 -1.63 -7.14
CA THR A 53 15.45 -0.60 -6.51
C THR A 53 16.76 -0.54 -7.27
N VAL A 54 17.10 0.64 -7.79
CA VAL A 54 18.33 0.81 -8.58
C VAL A 54 19.57 0.96 -7.69
N SER A 55 19.42 1.62 -6.54
CA SER A 55 20.48 1.79 -5.53
C SER A 55 19.92 2.37 -4.24
N ALA A 56 20.73 2.37 -3.17
CA ALA A 56 20.50 3.24 -2.01
C ALA A 56 20.38 4.72 -2.49
N GLY A 57 19.25 5.37 -2.19
CA GLY A 57 18.92 6.73 -2.64
C GLY A 57 18.50 6.86 -4.12
N GLY A 58 18.50 5.76 -4.88
CA GLY A 58 18.02 5.70 -6.26
C GLY A 58 16.50 5.64 -6.35
N PRO A 59 15.92 5.63 -7.56
CA PRO A 59 14.50 5.38 -7.73
C PRO A 59 14.15 3.97 -7.24
N THR A 60 13.11 3.89 -6.40
CA THR A 60 12.49 2.64 -5.96
C THR A 60 11.06 2.58 -6.51
N ILE A 61 10.70 1.47 -7.12
CA ILE A 61 9.42 1.23 -7.76
C ILE A 61 8.81 -0.05 -7.18
N VAL A 62 7.55 0.02 -6.79
CA VAL A 62 6.76 -1.16 -6.43
C VAL A 62 5.48 -1.18 -7.26
N ALA A 63 5.26 -2.29 -7.95
CA ALA A 63 4.04 -2.56 -8.70
C ALA A 63 3.19 -3.60 -7.96
N ILE A 64 1.89 -3.31 -7.82
CA ILE A 64 0.94 -4.18 -7.13
C ILE A 64 -0.33 -4.38 -7.95
N HIS A 65 -0.98 -5.51 -7.72
CA HIS A 65 -2.38 -5.75 -8.02
C HIS A 65 -3.13 -6.00 -6.72
N ALA A 66 -4.24 -5.31 -6.53
CA ALA A 66 -5.09 -5.48 -5.37
C ALA A 66 -6.51 -5.86 -5.80
N VAL A 67 -7.11 -6.77 -5.05
CA VAL A 67 -8.49 -7.22 -5.22
C VAL A 67 -9.24 -7.01 -3.91
N LEU A 68 -10.33 -6.26 -3.97
CA LEU A 68 -11.24 -6.04 -2.85
C LEU A 68 -12.48 -6.91 -3.04
N GLU A 69 -12.68 -7.84 -2.13
CA GLU A 69 -13.88 -8.68 -2.05
C GLU A 69 -14.78 -8.13 -0.95
N GLN A 70 -16.01 -7.76 -1.34
CA GLN A 70 -17.04 -7.27 -0.43
C GLN A 70 -18.29 -8.15 -0.54
N PRO A 71 -18.92 -8.53 0.57
CA PRO A 71 -20.09 -9.41 0.52
C PRO A 71 -21.27 -8.78 -0.23
N GLY A 72 -21.79 -9.49 -1.22
CA GLY A 72 -22.91 -9.05 -2.04
C GLY A 72 -22.56 -8.06 -3.16
N LEU A 73 -21.27 -7.75 -3.36
CA LEU A 73 -20.79 -6.91 -4.45
C LEU A 73 -19.80 -7.68 -5.35
N PRO A 74 -19.70 -7.32 -6.64
CA PRO A 74 -18.64 -7.83 -7.48
C PRO A 74 -17.26 -7.40 -6.93
N PRO A 75 -16.21 -8.23 -7.08
CA PRO A 75 -14.87 -7.85 -6.66
C PRO A 75 -14.38 -6.64 -7.47
N ALA A 76 -13.73 -5.71 -6.80
CA ALA A 76 -13.12 -4.54 -7.43
C ALA A 76 -11.60 -4.71 -7.49
N GLN A 77 -11.00 -4.36 -8.61
CA GLN A 77 -9.57 -4.50 -8.84
C GLN A 77 -8.87 -3.16 -8.97
N PHE A 78 -7.64 -3.11 -8.49
CA PHE A 78 -6.75 -1.96 -8.54
C PHE A 78 -5.36 -2.41 -8.96
N LYS A 79 -4.73 -1.68 -9.87
CA LYS A 79 -3.30 -1.79 -10.16
C LYS A 79 -2.61 -0.53 -9.69
N GLY A 80 -1.53 -0.68 -8.94
CA GLY A 80 -0.73 0.44 -8.46
C GLY A 80 0.70 0.30 -8.93
N LEU A 81 1.27 1.36 -9.46
CA LEU A 81 2.71 1.53 -9.61
C LEU A 81 3.08 2.79 -8.86
N ARG A 82 3.94 2.65 -7.85
CA ARG A 82 4.46 3.82 -7.12
C ARG A 82 5.97 3.84 -7.20
N GLN A 83 6.48 4.99 -7.60
CA GLN A 83 7.89 5.30 -7.59
C GLN A 83 8.16 6.38 -6.54
N VAL A 84 9.23 6.19 -5.76
CA VAL A 84 9.82 7.24 -4.95
C VAL A 84 11.25 7.46 -5.42
N HIS A 85 11.67 8.71 -5.42
CA HIS A 85 13.05 9.10 -5.65
C HIS A 85 13.47 10.00 -4.51
N THR A 86 14.59 9.67 -3.86
CA THR A 86 15.21 10.52 -2.86
C THR A 86 16.09 11.54 -3.57
N PRO A 87 15.82 12.85 -3.44
CA PRO A 87 16.70 13.88 -4.00
C PRO A 87 18.12 13.72 -3.46
N SER A 88 19.13 13.94 -4.32
CA SER A 88 20.53 13.78 -3.93
C SER A 88 20.95 14.58 -2.68
N ALA A 89 20.30 15.72 -2.41
CA ALA A 89 20.54 16.54 -1.22
C ALA A 89 20.03 15.90 0.08
N ASP A 90 19.08 14.98 -0.01
CA ASP A 90 18.44 14.30 1.13
C ASP A 90 19.02 12.89 1.36
N VAL A 91 20.01 12.48 0.56
CA VAL A 91 20.72 11.22 0.74
C VAL A 91 21.66 11.34 1.94
N THR A 92 21.35 10.61 3.00
CA THR A 92 22.13 10.56 4.23
C THR A 92 22.76 9.17 4.41
N ALA A 93 23.60 9.01 5.44
CA ALA A 93 24.13 7.70 5.83
C ALA A 93 23.04 6.70 6.24
N GLU A 94 21.84 7.16 6.57
CA GLU A 94 20.68 6.32 6.88
C GLU A 94 19.87 5.94 5.63
N THR A 95 20.15 6.57 4.49
CA THR A 95 19.49 6.24 3.22
C THR A 95 20.03 4.91 2.69
N THR A 96 19.25 3.87 2.91
CA THR A 96 19.45 2.51 2.42
C THR A 96 18.37 2.13 1.41
N GLU A 97 18.58 1.04 0.68
CA GLU A 97 17.58 0.46 -0.22
C GLU A 97 16.27 0.15 0.52
N CYS A 98 16.33 -0.37 1.75
CA CYS A 98 15.13 -0.66 2.53
C CYS A 98 14.43 0.59 3.05
N THR A 99 15.14 1.65 3.44
CA THR A 99 14.48 2.91 3.81
C THR A 99 13.79 3.60 2.62
N ALA A 100 14.35 3.47 1.41
CA ALA A 100 13.70 3.94 0.19
C ALA A 100 12.46 3.08 -0.13
N MET A 101 12.54 1.78 0.10
CA MET A 101 11.43 0.85 0.00
C MET A 101 10.30 1.20 0.97
N ASP A 102 10.61 1.47 2.24
CA ASP A 102 9.63 1.86 3.26
C ASP A 102 8.82 3.09 2.84
N ALA A 103 9.47 4.08 2.22
CA ALA A 103 8.79 5.27 1.71
C ALA A 103 7.79 4.95 0.58
N VAL A 104 8.17 4.07 -0.35
CA VAL A 104 7.27 3.60 -1.43
C VAL A 104 6.10 2.82 -0.84
N ILE A 105 6.39 1.91 0.09
CA ILE A 105 5.39 1.07 0.76
C ILE A 105 4.37 1.91 1.51
N HIS A 106 4.84 2.90 2.28
CA HIS A 106 3.94 3.81 3.00
C HIS A 106 3.03 4.58 2.04
N GLY A 107 3.58 5.08 0.92
CA GLY A 107 2.81 5.72 -0.14
C GLY A 107 1.75 4.80 -0.76
N LEU A 108 2.09 3.54 -1.05
CA LEU A 108 1.13 2.54 -1.54
C LEU A 108 0.04 2.24 -0.52
N GLY A 109 0.38 2.20 0.78
CA GLY A 109 -0.60 2.07 1.85
C GLY A 109 -1.64 3.19 1.84
N VAL A 110 -1.19 4.43 1.62
CA VAL A 110 -2.08 5.60 1.47
C VAL A 110 -2.97 5.47 0.24
N ASP A 111 -2.41 5.09 -0.92
CA ASP A 111 -3.17 4.96 -2.17
C ASP A 111 -4.25 3.88 -2.08
N LEU A 112 -3.91 2.70 -1.54
CA LEU A 112 -4.86 1.62 -1.31
C LEU A 112 -5.96 2.05 -0.33
N ALA A 113 -5.59 2.69 0.78
CA ALA A 113 -6.55 3.18 1.76
C ALA A 113 -7.45 4.30 1.20
N LYS A 114 -6.97 5.11 0.24
CA LYS A 114 -7.79 6.07 -0.51
C LYS A 114 -8.74 5.36 -1.48
N TRP A 115 -8.25 4.41 -2.27
CA TRP A 115 -9.05 3.65 -3.25
C TRP A 115 -10.17 2.85 -2.59
N MET A 116 -9.89 2.17 -1.47
CA MET A 116 -10.89 1.40 -0.71
C MET A 116 -12.09 2.23 -0.22
N ARG A 117 -11.98 3.57 -0.17
CA ARG A 117 -13.10 4.46 0.22
C ARG A 117 -14.19 4.50 -0.84
N LYS A 118 -13.80 4.38 -2.10
CA LYS A 118 -14.69 4.39 -3.25
C LYS A 118 -14.07 3.47 -4.30
N PRO A 119 -14.14 2.15 -4.10
CA PRO A 119 -13.49 1.20 -4.98
C PRO A 119 -14.11 1.31 -6.37
N VAL A 120 -13.27 1.65 -7.34
CA VAL A 120 -13.60 1.63 -8.76
C VAL A 120 -12.81 0.49 -9.37
N ASP A 121 -13.50 -0.41 -10.06
CA ASP A 121 -12.88 -1.56 -10.72
C ASP A 121 -12.03 -1.12 -11.93
N GLY A 122 -10.89 -1.78 -12.12
CA GLY A 122 -9.98 -1.53 -13.24
C GLY A 122 -9.12 -0.27 -13.11
N VAL A 123 -9.09 0.39 -11.95
CA VAL A 123 -8.24 1.58 -11.73
C VAL A 123 -6.76 1.20 -11.81
N SER A 124 -5.98 2.02 -12.52
CA SER A 124 -4.52 1.94 -12.55
C SER A 124 -3.93 3.27 -12.08
N LEU A 125 -3.19 3.29 -10.97
CA LEU A 125 -2.49 4.48 -10.48
C LEU A 125 -1.00 4.40 -10.78
N VAL A 126 -0.44 5.52 -11.24
CA VAL A 126 1.01 5.73 -11.42
C VAL A 126 1.40 6.93 -10.56
N ASN A 127 2.31 6.72 -9.60
CA ASN A 127 2.86 7.75 -8.71
C ASN A 127 1.77 8.54 -7.94
N GLY A 128 0.95 7.82 -7.16
CA GLY A 128 -0.32 8.28 -6.60
C GLY A 128 -0.39 9.76 -6.20
N GLU A 129 -1.40 10.43 -6.77
CA GLU A 129 -1.77 11.83 -6.56
C GLU A 129 -2.08 12.22 -5.11
#